data_AF-A0A947WE92-F1
#
_entry.id   AF-A0A947WE92-F1
#
_cell.length_a   1.000
_cell.length_b   1.000
_cell.length_c   1.000
_cell.angle_alpha   90.00
_cell.angle_beta   90.00
_cell.angle_gamma   90.00
#
_symmetry.space_group_name_H-M   'P 1'
#
loop_
_entity.id
_entity.type
_entity.pdbx_description
1 polymer ?
#
loop_
_entity_poly.entity_id
_entity_poly.type
_entity_poly.pdbx_seq_one_letter_code
_entity_poly.pdbx_strand_id
1 'polypeptide(L)'
;MYRATHNSYSGGPRRSLHDQLRAGVRCLELDVTHGSRRLAVGHGVTGHRVSRVGDNPVTNRLHDWLALIRRWVDDPVNAGHAPLVIVLDVKHGLASRGDRVSVSVLGLMCREIFADRIFSPLAADPAWPHVNEMRGKVLLVLSGDRKTRKRCLRDAGREPAVAANRTGGVIEVHRSHDGSALWYWAGTML
;
A
#
# COMPACT_ATOMS: atom_id res chain seq x y z
N MET A 1 -19.63 -4.96 -13.86
CA MET A 1 -19.34 -5.95 -12.78
C MET A 1 -17.96 -5.66 -12.22
N TYR A 2 -17.80 -5.54 -10.90
CA TYR A 2 -16.49 -5.35 -10.27
C TYR A 2 -15.74 -6.68 -10.22
N ARG A 3 -14.56 -6.76 -10.82
CA ARG A 3 -13.72 -7.97 -10.84
C ARG A 3 -12.56 -7.81 -9.87
N ALA A 4 -12.23 -8.90 -9.19
CA ALA A 4 -11.10 -9.00 -8.29
C ALA A 4 -10.12 -10.07 -8.79
N THR A 5 -8.86 -9.94 -8.39
CA THR A 5 -7.83 -10.96 -8.66
C THR A 5 -7.05 -11.23 -7.39
N HIS A 6 -6.85 -12.51 -7.09
CA HIS A 6 -5.99 -12.97 -6.01
C HIS A 6 -4.55 -13.09 -6.53
N ASN A 7 -3.58 -12.59 -5.75
CA ASN A 7 -2.17 -12.50 -6.14
C ASN A 7 -1.98 -11.85 -7.52
N SER A 8 -2.46 -10.62 -7.70
CA SER A 8 -2.44 -9.91 -8.99
C SER A 8 -1.04 -9.77 -9.58
N TYR A 9 -0.01 -9.75 -8.72
CA TYR A 9 1.40 -9.72 -9.09
C TYR A 9 1.94 -11.01 -9.71
N SER A 10 1.20 -12.13 -9.60
CA SER A 10 1.66 -13.46 -10.02
C SER A 10 1.46 -13.77 -11.50
N GLY A 11 0.72 -12.92 -12.22
CA GLY A 11 0.42 -13.10 -13.63
C GLY A 11 -0.20 -14.45 -13.98
N GLY A 12 0.39 -15.17 -14.94
CA GLY A 12 -0.20 -16.37 -15.54
C GLY A 12 -1.41 -16.00 -16.41
N PRO A 13 -2.57 -16.67 -16.27
CA PRO A 13 -3.79 -16.31 -16.98
C PRO A 13 -4.27 -14.86 -16.75
N ARG A 14 -3.82 -14.24 -15.65
CA ARG A 14 -4.11 -12.83 -15.33
C ARG A 14 -3.27 -11.85 -16.15
N ARG A 15 -2.14 -12.28 -16.74
CA ARG A 15 -1.18 -11.44 -17.48
C ARG A 15 -0.59 -10.32 -16.60
N SER A 16 -0.23 -9.16 -17.15
CA SER A 16 0.34 -8.05 -16.36
C SER A 16 -0.72 -7.36 -15.50
N LEU A 17 -0.31 -6.52 -14.54
CA LEU A 17 -1.23 -5.68 -13.77
C LEU A 17 -2.02 -4.74 -14.68
N HIS A 18 -1.37 -4.19 -15.70
CA HIS A 18 -2.03 -3.30 -16.64
C HIS A 18 -3.08 -4.03 -17.48
N ASP A 19 -2.79 -5.26 -17.93
CA ASP A 19 -3.76 -6.11 -18.61
C ASP A 19 -4.99 -6.39 -17.72
N GLN A 20 -4.79 -6.64 -16.43
CA GLN A 20 -5.87 -6.82 -15.46
C GLN A 20 -6.74 -5.56 -15.34
N LEU A 21 -6.11 -4.39 -15.19
CA LEU A 21 -6.80 -3.10 -15.09
C LEU A 21 -7.60 -2.77 -16.36
N ARG A 22 -7.04 -3.05 -17.54
CA ARG A 22 -7.73 -2.91 -18.85
C ARG A 22 -8.90 -3.88 -18.98
N ALA A 23 -8.77 -5.09 -18.46
CA ALA A 23 -9.84 -6.10 -18.45
C ALA A 23 -10.96 -5.83 -17.41
N GLY A 24 -10.95 -4.66 -16.77
CA GLY A 24 -11.98 -4.23 -15.82
C GLY A 24 -11.78 -4.72 -14.39
N VAL A 25 -10.60 -5.25 -14.04
CA VAL A 25 -10.26 -5.56 -12.64
C VAL A 25 -10.14 -4.26 -11.86
N ARG A 26 -10.83 -4.20 -10.71
CA ARG A 26 -10.87 -3.04 -9.81
C ARG A 26 -10.59 -3.41 -8.36
N CYS A 27 -10.25 -4.66 -8.09
CA CYS A 27 -9.66 -5.10 -6.83
C CYS A 27 -8.40 -5.92 -7.14
N LEU A 28 -7.25 -5.35 -6.78
CA LEU A 28 -5.93 -5.94 -6.95
C LEU A 28 -5.38 -6.36 -5.59
N GLU A 29 -4.67 -7.48 -5.55
CA GLU A 29 -3.99 -7.96 -4.35
C GLU A 29 -2.48 -8.05 -4.58
N LEU A 30 -1.73 -7.42 -3.68
CA LEU A 30 -0.28 -7.49 -3.61
C LEU A 30 0.12 -8.14 -2.30
N ASP A 31 0.77 -9.29 -2.39
CA ASP A 31 1.38 -9.92 -1.23
C ASP A 31 2.62 -9.12 -0.83
N VAL A 32 2.56 -8.51 0.36
CA VAL A 32 3.62 -7.66 0.89
C VAL A 32 4.55 -8.51 1.75
N THR A 33 5.78 -8.64 1.28
CA THR A 33 6.91 -9.16 2.05
C THR A 33 7.86 -8.02 2.41
N HIS A 34 8.87 -8.32 3.21
CA HIS A 34 9.97 -7.40 3.43
C HIS A 34 11.30 -8.16 3.37
N GLY A 35 12.34 -7.47 2.91
CA GLY A 35 13.72 -7.85 3.22
C GLY A 35 14.19 -7.12 4.49
N SER A 36 15.49 -7.17 4.77
CA SER A 36 16.07 -6.50 5.95
C SER A 36 15.92 -4.97 5.98
N ARG A 37 15.56 -4.33 4.84
CA ARG A 37 15.46 -2.86 4.73
C ARG A 37 14.33 -2.31 3.86
N ARG A 38 13.53 -3.15 3.17
CA ARG A 38 12.61 -2.68 2.11
C ARG A 38 11.34 -3.51 2.03
N LEU A 39 10.21 -2.84 1.79
CA LEU A 39 8.94 -3.49 1.41
C LEU A 39 9.03 -4.04 0.00
N ALA A 40 8.52 -5.24 -0.19
CA ALA A 40 8.62 -5.98 -1.43
C ALA A 40 7.35 -6.77 -1.73
N VAL A 41 7.26 -7.29 -2.95
CA VAL A 41 6.19 -8.17 -3.40
C VAL A 41 6.68 -9.61 -3.48
N GLY A 42 5.84 -10.55 -3.05
CA GLY A 42 6.07 -11.99 -3.24
C GLY A 42 5.18 -12.85 -2.33
N HIS A 43 4.91 -14.09 -2.73
CA HIS A 43 3.89 -14.89 -2.06
C HIS A 43 4.24 -15.35 -0.64
N GLY A 44 5.49 -15.76 -0.46
CA GLY A 44 5.98 -16.26 0.83
C GLY A 44 7.36 -15.72 1.17
N VAL A 45 8.13 -15.31 0.18
CA VAL A 45 9.36 -14.53 0.32
C VAL A 45 9.42 -13.54 -0.83
N THR A 46 10.25 -12.52 -0.69
CA THR A 46 10.47 -11.50 -1.73
C THR A 46 10.77 -12.14 -3.09
N GLY A 47 10.00 -11.77 -4.11
CA GLY A 47 10.15 -12.28 -5.48
C GLY A 47 9.50 -13.64 -5.77
N HIS A 48 9.01 -14.36 -4.76
CA HIS A 48 8.37 -15.65 -4.97
C HIS A 48 7.07 -15.49 -5.77
N ARG A 49 6.98 -16.18 -6.92
CA ARG A 49 5.85 -16.15 -7.86
C ARG A 49 5.54 -14.76 -8.42
N VAL A 50 6.52 -13.86 -8.49
CA VAL A 50 6.34 -12.54 -9.10
C VAL A 50 6.49 -12.64 -10.61
N SER A 51 5.44 -12.28 -11.36
CA SER A 51 5.47 -12.30 -12.83
C SER A 51 6.12 -11.04 -13.38
N ARG A 52 6.98 -11.23 -14.39
CA ARG A 52 7.66 -10.16 -15.14
C ARG A 52 7.11 -9.98 -16.55
N VAL A 53 5.92 -10.53 -16.81
CA VAL A 53 5.26 -10.46 -18.13
C VAL A 53 4.75 -9.04 -18.38
N GLY A 54 4.84 -8.61 -19.64
CA GLY A 54 4.33 -7.33 -20.10
C GLY A 54 5.08 -6.17 -19.44
N ASP A 55 4.33 -5.25 -18.88
CA ASP A 55 4.82 -4.04 -18.22
C ASP A 55 4.93 -4.14 -16.70
N ASN A 56 4.79 -5.34 -16.14
CA ASN A 56 5.03 -5.54 -14.71
C ASN A 56 6.46 -5.09 -14.32
N PRO A 57 6.66 -4.53 -13.11
CA PRO A 57 7.96 -4.05 -12.69
C PRO A 57 9.04 -5.12 -12.73
N VAL A 58 10.24 -4.72 -13.18
CA VAL A 58 11.45 -5.57 -13.16
C VAL A 58 12.06 -5.72 -11.76
N THR A 59 11.53 -5.02 -10.76
CA THR A 59 11.97 -5.14 -9.37
C THR A 59 10.88 -5.79 -8.52
N ASN A 60 11.28 -6.30 -7.35
CA ASN A 60 10.33 -6.76 -6.34
C ASN A 60 9.93 -5.63 -5.37
N ARG A 61 10.36 -4.39 -5.57
CA ARG A 61 10.09 -3.29 -4.62
C ARG A 61 8.60 -2.96 -4.65
N LEU A 62 7.91 -2.98 -3.50
CA LEU A 62 6.48 -2.67 -3.46
C LEU A 62 6.18 -1.29 -4.08
N HIS A 63 7.06 -0.32 -3.86
CA HIS A 63 7.00 1.00 -4.46
C HIS A 63 6.79 0.96 -5.98
N ASP A 64 7.56 0.15 -6.72
CA ASP A 64 7.52 0.14 -8.18
C ASP A 64 6.21 -0.46 -8.71
N TRP A 65 5.62 -1.39 -7.96
CA TRP A 65 4.31 -1.98 -8.23
C TRP A 65 3.18 -0.99 -7.97
N LEU A 66 3.22 -0.28 -6.86
CA LEU A 66 2.25 0.78 -6.56
C LEU A 66 2.38 1.97 -7.52
N ALA A 67 3.61 2.34 -7.92
CA ALA A 67 3.87 3.38 -8.91
C ALA A 67 3.33 3.00 -10.29
N LEU A 68 3.38 1.72 -10.68
CA LEU A 68 2.72 1.25 -11.90
C LEU A 68 1.21 1.50 -11.83
N ILE A 69 0.57 1.12 -10.72
CA ILE A 69 -0.86 1.33 -10.53
C ILE A 69 -1.17 2.84 -10.54
N ARG A 70 -0.34 3.66 -9.89
CA ARG A 70 -0.47 5.12 -9.88
C ARG A 70 -0.45 5.71 -11.28
N ARG A 71 0.49 5.29 -12.13
CA ARG A 71 0.57 5.71 -13.54
C ARG A 71 -0.71 5.38 -14.30
N TRP A 72 -1.28 4.19 -14.08
CA TRP A 72 -2.56 3.82 -14.71
C TRP A 72 -3.72 4.69 -14.20
N VAL A 73 -3.75 4.99 -12.90
CA VAL A 73 -4.76 5.87 -12.28
C VAL A 73 -4.70 7.30 -12.84
N ASP A 74 -3.50 7.82 -13.13
CA ASP A 74 -3.33 9.18 -13.68
C ASP A 74 -3.42 9.28 -15.19
N ASP A 75 -3.36 8.16 -15.91
CA ASP A 75 -3.51 8.15 -17.35
C ASP A 75 -4.90 8.73 -17.72
N PRO A 76 -4.96 9.81 -18.52
CA PRO A 76 -6.22 10.44 -18.93
C PRO A 76 -7.23 9.49 -19.58
N VAL A 77 -6.76 8.42 -20.22
CA VAL A 77 -7.63 7.38 -20.81
C VAL A 77 -8.44 6.65 -19.74
N ASN A 78 -7.95 6.62 -18.50
CA ASN A 78 -8.61 5.99 -17.36
C ASN A 78 -9.27 7.02 -16.41
N ALA A 79 -9.41 8.27 -16.84
CA ALA A 79 -10.07 9.31 -16.05
C ALA A 79 -11.47 8.86 -15.61
N GLY A 80 -11.81 9.10 -14.33
CA GLY A 80 -13.10 8.69 -13.78
C GLY A 80 -13.30 7.17 -13.66
N HIS A 81 -12.21 6.38 -13.65
CA HIS A 81 -12.28 4.94 -13.42
C HIS A 81 -13.12 4.62 -12.18
N ALA A 82 -13.83 3.49 -12.22
CA ALA A 82 -14.52 2.99 -11.02
C ALA A 82 -13.51 2.80 -9.87
N PRO A 83 -13.92 2.92 -8.59
CA PRO A 83 -13.00 2.92 -7.45
C PRO A 83 -12.08 1.70 -7.48
N LEU A 84 -10.77 1.94 -7.29
CA LEU A 84 -9.76 0.89 -7.32
C LEU A 84 -9.42 0.48 -5.89
N VAL A 85 -9.66 -0.78 -5.55
CA VAL A 85 -9.24 -1.37 -4.29
C VAL A 85 -7.88 -2.03 -4.48
N ILE A 86 -6.92 -1.70 -3.61
CA ILE A 86 -5.62 -2.36 -3.53
C ILE A 86 -5.53 -3.02 -2.16
N VAL A 87 -5.57 -4.35 -2.17
CA VAL A 87 -5.35 -5.19 -0.99
C VAL A 87 -3.86 -5.40 -0.81
N LEU A 88 -3.34 -4.95 0.33
CA LEU A 88 -1.96 -5.12 0.75
C LEU A 88 -1.91 -6.28 1.76
N ASP A 89 -1.61 -7.48 1.29
CA ASP A 89 -1.61 -8.70 2.11
C ASP A 89 -0.23 -8.94 2.74
N VAL A 90 -0.06 -8.49 3.98
CA VAL A 90 1.23 -8.59 4.69
C VAL A 90 1.50 -10.03 5.12
N LYS A 91 2.52 -10.68 4.53
CA LYS A 91 2.83 -12.11 4.79
C LYS A 91 3.59 -12.35 6.08
N HIS A 92 4.57 -11.51 6.37
CA HIS A 92 5.39 -11.58 7.57
C HIS A 92 5.18 -10.29 8.34
N GLY A 93 4.84 -10.39 9.62
CA GLY A 93 4.42 -9.23 10.38
C GLY A 93 5.47 -8.11 10.35
N LEU A 94 5.06 -6.89 10.01
CA LEU A 94 5.94 -5.70 9.92
C LEU A 94 6.27 -5.13 11.32
N ALA A 95 6.43 -6.03 12.30
CA ALA A 95 6.31 -5.74 13.73
C ALA A 95 7.38 -6.44 14.59
N SER A 96 8.32 -7.15 13.97
CA SER A 96 9.41 -7.84 14.67
C SER A 96 10.44 -6.83 15.16
N ARG A 97 10.95 -7.00 16.40
CA ARG A 97 12.08 -6.20 16.91
C ARG A 97 13.29 -6.40 15.98
N GLY A 98 13.75 -5.33 15.34
CA GLY A 98 14.92 -5.34 14.44
C GLY A 98 14.62 -5.07 12.97
N ASP A 99 13.35 -5.18 12.56
CA ASP A 99 12.95 -4.83 11.19
C ASP A 99 12.89 -3.30 11.04
N ARG A 100 13.64 -2.76 10.07
CA ARG A 100 13.62 -1.32 9.71
C ARG A 100 12.39 -0.92 8.88
N VAL A 101 11.41 -1.81 8.76
CA VAL A 101 10.21 -1.64 7.96
C VAL A 101 9.01 -1.85 8.86
N SER A 102 8.09 -0.88 8.86
CA SER A 102 6.90 -0.87 9.71
C SER A 102 5.62 -0.61 8.90
N VAL A 103 4.47 -0.73 9.57
CA VAL A 103 3.17 -0.30 9.01
C VAL A 103 3.18 1.19 8.67
N SER A 104 3.87 2.02 9.44
CA SER A 104 3.96 3.48 9.19
C SER A 104 4.75 3.77 7.92
N VAL A 105 5.84 3.02 7.66
CA VAL A 105 6.58 3.08 6.39
C VAL A 105 5.68 2.69 5.21
N LEU A 106 4.86 1.64 5.36
CA LEU A 106 3.89 1.24 4.33
C LEU A 106 2.84 2.34 4.10
N GLY A 107 2.31 2.94 5.17
CA GLY A 107 1.33 4.02 5.10
C GLY A 107 1.89 5.29 4.46
N LEU A 108 3.13 5.67 4.82
CA LEU A 108 3.83 6.82 4.23
C LEU A 108 4.05 6.62 2.73
N MET A 109 4.57 5.45 2.32
CA MET A 109 4.75 5.09 0.91
C MET A 109 3.43 5.20 0.14
N CYS A 110 2.33 4.71 0.72
CA CYS A 110 1.03 4.79 0.07
C CYS A 110 0.55 6.24 -0.09
N ARG A 111 0.70 7.06 0.96
CA ARG A 111 0.35 8.50 0.92
C ARG A 111 1.21 9.27 -0.08
N GLU A 112 2.50 8.98 -0.14
CA GLU A 112 3.44 9.55 -1.10
C GLU A 112 3.03 9.23 -2.54
N ILE A 113 2.73 7.95 -2.83
CA ILE A 113 2.42 7.51 -4.19
C ILE A 113 1.03 7.98 -4.65
N PHE A 114 0.00 7.82 -3.81
CA PHE A 114 -1.39 8.05 -4.23
C PHE A 114 -1.96 9.40 -3.83
N ALA A 115 -1.35 10.11 -2.86
CA ALA A 115 -1.68 11.48 -2.48
C ALA A 115 -3.20 11.78 -2.47
N ASP A 116 -3.66 12.67 -3.36
CA ASP A 116 -5.03 13.16 -3.50
C ASP A 116 -6.05 12.10 -3.94
N ARG A 117 -5.58 10.91 -4.33
CA ARG A 117 -6.42 9.84 -4.89
C ARG A 117 -6.83 8.83 -3.85
N ILE A 118 -6.23 8.85 -2.66
CA ILE A 118 -6.66 8.00 -1.55
C ILE A 118 -8.05 8.44 -1.09
N PHE A 119 -8.99 7.50 -1.06
CA PHE A 119 -10.21 7.66 -0.28
C PHE A 119 -9.92 7.24 1.17
N SER A 120 -10.13 8.16 2.12
CA SER A 120 -9.97 7.90 3.55
C SER A 120 -11.34 7.85 4.23
N PRO A 121 -11.75 6.69 4.80
CA PRO A 121 -13.00 6.58 5.53
C PRO A 121 -13.08 7.50 6.76
N LEU A 122 -11.93 7.89 7.34
CA LEU A 122 -11.86 8.84 8.46
C LEU A 122 -12.34 10.25 8.09
N ALA A 123 -12.39 10.59 6.79
CA ALA A 123 -12.95 11.84 6.30
C ALA A 123 -14.44 11.71 5.91
N ALA A 124 -15.02 10.51 5.98
CA ALA A 124 -16.41 10.25 5.63
C ALA A 124 -17.26 10.08 6.91
N ASP A 125 -18.49 10.59 6.87
CA ASP A 125 -19.59 10.25 7.76
C ASP A 125 -19.71 8.70 7.90
N PRO A 126 -20.22 8.10 9.00
CA PRO A 126 -20.40 6.65 9.13
C PRO A 126 -21.06 5.92 7.95
N ALA A 127 -21.75 6.63 7.05
CA ALA A 127 -22.22 6.08 5.78
C ALA A 127 -21.13 6.10 4.69
N TRP A 128 -20.84 4.94 4.09
CA TRP A 128 -20.02 4.85 2.89
C TRP A 128 -20.66 5.64 1.74
N PRO A 129 -19.88 6.43 0.98
CA PRO A 129 -20.40 7.14 -0.19
C PRO A 129 -20.82 6.15 -1.29
N HIS A 130 -21.67 6.63 -2.20
CA HIS A 130 -22.04 5.87 -3.37
C HIS A 130 -20.81 5.63 -4.27
N VAL A 131 -20.81 4.50 -4.97
CA VAL A 131 -19.66 4.08 -5.79
C VAL A 131 -19.28 5.09 -6.88
N ASN A 132 -20.25 5.89 -7.36
CA ASN A 132 -20.00 6.93 -8.35
C ASN A 132 -19.26 8.15 -7.76
N GLU A 133 -19.44 8.43 -6.47
CA GLU A 133 -18.75 9.53 -5.76
C GLU A 133 -17.28 9.18 -5.48
N MET A 134 -16.94 7.89 -5.51
CA MET A 134 -15.59 7.38 -5.34
C MET A 134 -14.83 7.19 -6.66
N ARG A 135 -15.38 7.62 -7.81
CA ARG A 135 -14.69 7.50 -9.10
C ARG A 135 -13.35 8.23 -9.08
N GLY A 136 -12.34 7.62 -9.71
CA GLY A 136 -10.96 8.10 -9.70
C GLY A 136 -10.24 7.94 -8.37
N LYS A 137 -10.87 7.33 -7.36
CA LYS A 137 -10.26 7.09 -6.04
C LYS A 137 -9.68 5.69 -5.90
N VAL A 138 -8.70 5.60 -5.01
CA VAL A 138 -8.02 4.39 -4.59
C VAL A 138 -8.33 4.12 -3.12
N LEU A 139 -8.77 2.91 -2.83
CA LEU A 139 -8.98 2.41 -1.46
C LEU A 139 -7.88 1.41 -1.16
N LEU A 140 -7.16 1.65 -0.07
CA LEU A 140 -6.09 0.76 0.41
C LEU A 140 -6.63 -0.10 1.55
N VAL A 141 -6.55 -1.41 1.39
CA VAL A 141 -7.03 -2.38 2.39
C VAL A 141 -5.84 -3.15 2.92
N LEU A 142 -5.56 -3.02 4.22
CA LEU A 142 -4.52 -3.79 4.89
C LEU A 142 -5.05 -5.19 5.28
N SER A 143 -4.44 -6.24 4.75
CA SER A 143 -4.74 -7.65 5.00
C SER A 143 -3.52 -8.39 5.61
N GLY A 144 -3.62 -9.71 5.80
CA GLY A 144 -2.48 -10.59 6.11
C GLY A 144 -2.25 -10.87 7.59
N ASP A 145 -1.10 -10.46 8.12
CA ASP A 145 -0.73 -10.72 9.52
C ASP A 145 -1.65 -9.97 10.52
N ARG A 146 -2.25 -10.73 11.44
CA ARG A 146 -3.17 -10.21 12.47
C ARG A 146 -2.48 -9.22 13.40
N LYS A 147 -1.20 -9.43 13.76
CA LYS A 147 -0.48 -8.54 14.69
C LYS A 147 -0.25 -7.17 14.04
N THR A 148 0.13 -7.16 12.77
CA THR A 148 0.31 -5.97 11.93
C THR A 148 -0.99 -5.18 11.81
N ARG A 149 -2.11 -5.83 11.46
CA ARG A 149 -3.43 -5.16 11.41
C ARG A 149 -3.84 -4.55 12.74
N LYS A 150 -3.65 -5.27 13.85
CA LYS A 150 -3.95 -4.75 15.20
C LYS A 150 -3.09 -3.53 15.57
N ARG A 151 -1.84 -3.46 15.11
CA ARG A 151 -0.99 -2.28 15.34
C ARG A 151 -1.45 -1.08 14.53
N CYS A 152 -1.86 -1.27 13.27
CA CYS A 152 -2.44 -0.19 12.46
C CYS A 152 -3.66 0.44 13.13
N LEU A 153 -4.53 -0.37 13.75
CA LEU A 153 -5.71 0.12 14.47
C LEU A 153 -5.37 0.82 15.80
N ARG A 154 -4.21 0.51 16.39
CA ARG A 154 -3.77 1.08 17.68
C ARG A 154 -2.90 2.32 17.51
N ASP A 155 -2.32 2.51 16.33
CA ASP A 155 -1.54 3.69 16.00
C ASP A 155 -2.47 4.86 15.64
N ALA A 156 -3.16 5.38 16.65
CA ALA A 156 -4.08 6.51 16.56
C ALA A 156 -3.40 7.83 16.96
N GLY A 157 -2.09 7.91 16.72
CA GLY A 157 -1.28 9.07 17.07
C GLY A 157 -1.73 10.36 16.39
N ARG A 158 -1.48 11.49 17.05
CA ARG A 158 -1.81 12.84 16.57
C ARG A 158 -0.53 13.64 16.36
N GLU A 159 -0.56 14.68 15.54
CA GLU A 159 0.58 15.58 15.31
C GLU A 159 1.85 14.86 14.78
N PRO A 160 1.78 14.16 13.64
CA PRO A 160 2.97 13.51 13.10
C PRO A 160 3.98 14.54 12.59
N ALA A 161 5.25 14.34 12.95
CA ALA A 161 6.39 15.02 12.40
C ALA A 161 7.38 13.99 11.86
N VAL A 162 7.92 14.24 10.67
CA VAL A 162 8.88 13.35 10.02
C VAL A 162 10.18 14.11 9.81
N ALA A 163 11.29 13.50 10.21
CA ALA A 163 12.63 13.98 9.95
C ALA A 163 13.44 12.92 9.21
N ALA A 164 14.33 13.34 8.33
CA ALA A 164 15.23 12.45 7.62
C ALA A 164 16.65 12.99 7.56
N ASN A 165 17.62 12.10 7.40
CA ASN A 165 19.03 12.45 7.28
C ASN A 165 19.62 12.04 5.92
N ARG A 166 20.83 12.54 5.63
CA ARG A 166 21.54 12.31 4.36
C ARG A 166 21.96 10.87 4.11
N THR A 167 21.95 10.01 5.12
CA THR A 167 22.22 8.57 4.99
C THR A 167 20.95 7.75 4.77
N GLY A 168 19.83 8.45 4.54
CA GLY A 168 18.53 7.86 4.29
C GLY A 168 17.80 7.43 5.55
N GLY A 169 18.28 7.71 6.77
CA GLY A 169 17.51 7.48 8.00
C GLY A 169 16.28 8.37 8.06
N VAL A 170 15.14 7.82 8.49
CA VAL A 170 13.86 8.53 8.69
C VAL A 170 13.36 8.25 10.10
N ILE A 171 12.87 9.28 10.77
CA ILE A 171 12.15 9.16 12.03
C ILE A 171 10.82 9.87 11.86
N GLU A 172 9.73 9.15 12.10
CA GLU A 172 8.43 9.72 12.37
C GLU A 172 8.25 9.77 13.89
N VAL A 173 7.81 10.91 14.41
CA VAL A 173 7.32 11.03 15.79
C VAL A 173 5.89 11.52 15.73
N HIS A 174 5.04 11.05 16.63
CA HIS A 174 3.69 11.59 16.80
C HIS A 174 3.30 11.45 18.27
N ARG A 175 2.37 12.29 18.72
CA ARG A 175 1.81 12.19 20.05
C ARG A 175 0.87 11.00 20.13
N SER A 176 0.80 10.31 21.27
CA SER A 176 -0.20 9.26 21.52
C SER A 176 -1.62 9.83 21.40
N HIS A 177 -2.59 8.93 21.21
CA HIS A 177 -3.99 9.30 21.01
C HIS A 177 -4.57 10.23 22.09
N ASP A 178 -4.17 10.02 23.34
CA ASP A 178 -4.56 10.73 24.56
C ASP A 178 -3.61 11.90 24.92
N GLY A 179 -2.56 12.09 24.13
CA GLY A 179 -1.61 13.15 24.31
C GLY A 179 -0.54 12.95 25.39
N SER A 180 -0.53 11.78 26.06
CA SER A 180 0.29 11.52 27.24
C SER A 180 1.72 11.04 26.93
N ALA A 181 1.96 10.55 25.72
CA ALA A 181 3.25 10.00 25.32
C ALA A 181 3.65 10.48 23.92
N LEU A 182 4.95 10.50 23.66
CA LEU A 182 5.49 10.60 22.31
C LEU A 182 5.73 9.18 21.79
N TRP A 183 5.06 8.82 20.71
CA TRP A 183 5.31 7.60 19.97
C TRP A 183 6.21 7.94 18.80
N TYR A 184 7.05 6.98 18.40
CA TYR A 184 7.96 7.18 17.29
C TYR A 184 8.16 5.90 16.50
N TRP A 185 8.48 6.10 15.23
CA TRP A 185 8.87 5.07 14.28
C TRP A 185 10.17 5.49 13.61
N ALA A 186 11.10 4.55 13.45
CA ALA A 186 12.34 4.77 12.72
C ALA A 186 12.38 3.86 11.49
N GLY A 187 12.88 4.38 10.37
CA GLY A 187 12.99 3.69 9.10
C GLY A 187 14.12 4.25 8.23
N THR A 188 14.15 3.89 6.94
CA THR A 188 15.08 4.47 5.97
C THR A 188 14.43 4.76 4.61
N MET A 189 14.67 5.94 4.04
CA MET A 189 14.44 6.28 2.63
C MET A 189 15.50 5.63 1.73
N LEU A 190 15.11 5.31 0.49
CA LEU A 190 15.87 4.49 -0.47
C LEU A 190 16.51 5.29 -1.59
#